data_AF-A0A8T4E892-F1
#
_entry.id   AF-A0A8T4E892-F1
#
_cell.length_a   1.000
_cell.length_b   1.000
_cell.length_c   1.000
_cell.angle_alpha   90.00
_cell.angle_beta   90.00
_cell.angle_gamma   90.00
#
_symmetry.space_group_name_H-M   'P 1'
#
loop_
_entity.id
_entity.type
_entity.pdbx_description
1 polymer ?
#
loop_
_entity_poly.entity_id
_entity_poly.type
_entity_poly.pdbx_seq_one_letter_code
_entity_poly.pdbx_strand_id
1 'polypeptide(L)'
;MTDELSLDNLPDEVFVALGRRGMEGIPLKECTYQCDGKELELLHFRKDKETLKGSGVEEVIEDWIVKCKTCSRTFTIRCYIRYADGERADTRVDILDDKGTNLGWLGSY
;
A
#
# COMPACT_ATOMS: atom_id res chain seq x y z
N MET A 1 12.09 -20.32 5.52
CA MET A 1 12.74 -19.01 5.34
C MET A 1 11.65 -18.01 5.64
N THR A 2 11.73 -17.35 6.79
CA THR A 2 10.82 -16.25 7.11
C THR A 2 11.22 -15.15 6.15
N ASP A 3 10.43 -14.93 5.10
CA ASP A 3 10.56 -13.70 4.31
C ASP A 3 10.46 -12.56 5.33
N GLU A 4 11.58 -11.88 5.58
CA GLU A 4 11.59 -10.76 6.51
C GLU A 4 10.77 -9.66 5.84
N LEU A 5 9.49 -9.58 6.19
CA LEU A 5 8.56 -8.56 5.70
C LEU A 5 9.22 -7.19 5.88
N SER A 6 9.52 -6.54 4.76
CA SER A 6 10.13 -5.21 4.74
C SER A 6 9.35 -4.30 3.80
N LEU A 7 9.59 -3.00 3.89
CA LEU A 7 9.01 -2.05 2.93
C LEU A 7 9.55 -2.27 1.51
N ASP A 8 10.59 -3.08 1.31
CA ASP A 8 11.10 -3.45 -0.02
C ASP A 8 10.11 -4.34 -0.79
N ASN A 9 9.17 -4.98 -0.09
CA ASN A 9 8.08 -5.72 -0.72
C ASN A 9 7.01 -4.78 -1.36
N LEU A 10 7.03 -3.49 -1.01
CA LEU A 10 6.20 -2.47 -1.66
C LEU A 10 6.97 -1.78 -2.79
N PRO A 11 6.29 -1.36 -3.88
CA PRO A 11 6.92 -0.54 -4.92
C PRO A 11 7.31 0.84 -4.34
N ASP A 12 8.26 1.51 -4.98
CA ASP A 12 8.67 2.86 -4.56
C ASP A 12 7.61 3.91 -4.89
N GLU A 13 6.84 3.71 -5.95
CA GLU A 13 5.79 4.59 -6.42
C GLU A 13 4.53 3.83 -6.83
N VAL A 14 3.39 4.52 -6.78
CA VAL A 14 2.10 4.08 -7.31
C VAL A 14 1.62 5.07 -8.36
N PHE A 15 0.77 4.65 -9.28
CA PHE A 15 0.35 5.48 -10.39
C PHE A 15 -1.09 5.94 -10.25
N VAL A 16 -1.33 7.23 -10.48
CA VAL A 16 -2.66 7.81 -10.60
C VAL A 16 -2.93 8.20 -12.05
N ALA A 17 -4.13 7.89 -12.54
CA ALA A 17 -4.56 8.29 -13.87
C ALA A 17 -5.02 9.76 -13.86
N LEU A 18 -4.39 10.61 -14.69
CA LEU A 18 -4.74 12.02 -14.87
C LEU A 18 -5.59 12.27 -16.13
N GLY A 19 -6.37 11.26 -16.54
CA GLY A 19 -7.16 11.28 -17.76
C GLY A 19 -6.29 11.44 -19.01
N ARG A 20 -6.53 12.48 -19.82
CA ARG A 20 -5.78 12.73 -21.07
C ARG A 20 -4.32 13.16 -20.84
N ARG A 21 -3.95 13.50 -19.60
CA ARG A 21 -2.58 13.90 -19.25
C ARG A 21 -1.66 12.70 -18.99
N GLY A 22 -2.19 11.48 -19.05
CA GLY A 22 -1.42 10.26 -18.82
C GLY A 22 -1.51 9.79 -17.38
N MET A 23 -0.40 9.26 -16.86
CA MET A 23 -0.26 8.78 -15.49
C MET A 23 0.80 9.58 -14.77
N GLU A 24 0.60 9.79 -13.46
CA GLU A 24 1.58 10.41 -12.57
C GLU A 24 2.00 9.39 -11.51
N GLY A 25 3.32 9.26 -11.33
CA GLY A 25 3.90 8.44 -10.27
C GLY A 25 3.90 9.22 -8.96
N ILE A 26 3.32 8.62 -7.93
CA ILE A 26 3.25 9.17 -6.58
C ILE A 26 4.11 8.30 -5.67
N PRO A 27 5.10 8.86 -4.96
CA PRO A 27 5.94 8.12 -4.04
C PRO A 27 5.10 7.43 -2.95
N LEU A 28 5.26 6.11 -2.82
CA LEU A 28 4.53 5.32 -1.83
C LEU A 28 5.23 5.35 -0.47
N LYS A 29 6.57 5.35 -0.48
CA LYS A 29 7.42 5.25 0.72
C LYS A 29 7.75 6.62 1.33
N GLU A 30 6.82 7.57 1.23
CA GLU A 30 6.94 8.91 1.80
C GLU A 30 5.85 9.18 2.83
N CYS A 31 6.14 10.04 3.80
CA CYS A 31 5.18 10.44 4.80
C CYS A 31 4.01 11.18 4.15
N THR A 32 2.79 10.73 4.43
CA THR A 32 1.56 11.31 3.88
C THR A 32 1.09 12.58 4.61
N TYR A 33 1.82 12.99 5.65
CA TYR A 33 1.60 14.22 6.40
C TYR A 33 2.60 15.30 5.98
N GLN A 34 2.39 16.53 6.48
CA GLN A 34 3.14 17.75 6.14
C GLN A 34 4.68 17.73 6.30
N CYS A 35 5.28 16.67 6.83
CA CYS A 35 6.73 16.64 7.03
C CYS A 35 7.50 16.08 5.83
N ASP A 36 6.81 15.51 4.83
CA ASP A 36 7.42 14.96 3.60
C ASP A 36 8.63 14.04 3.87
N GLY A 37 8.61 13.34 5.00
CA GLY A 37 9.72 12.51 5.44
C GLY A 37 9.81 11.26 4.57
N LYS A 38 10.99 10.99 4.00
CA LYS A 38 11.24 9.86 3.10
C LYS A 38 11.63 8.57 3.83
N GLU A 39 11.75 8.64 5.16
CA GLU A 39 12.18 7.52 5.98
C GLU A 39 10.97 6.96 6.74
N LEU A 40 10.48 5.82 6.27
CA LEU A 40 9.42 5.06 6.92
C LEU A 40 10.00 3.81 7.62
N GLU A 41 9.41 3.44 8.74
CA GLU A 41 9.68 2.23 9.48
C GLU A 41 8.43 1.35 9.47
N LEU A 42 8.57 0.08 9.06
CA LEU A 42 7.48 -0.88 9.18
C LEU A 42 7.30 -1.27 10.64
N LEU A 43 6.13 -1.00 11.20
CA LEU A 43 5.76 -1.42 12.56
C LEU A 43 5.05 -2.76 12.56
N HIS A 44 4.12 -2.95 11.63
CA HIS A 44 3.31 -4.16 11.56
C HIS A 44 2.79 -4.41 10.15
N PHE A 45 2.62 -5.68 9.81
CA PHE A 45 2.00 -6.13 8.58
C PHE A 45 0.84 -7.06 8.91
N ARG A 46 -0.30 -6.82 8.27
CA ARG A 46 -1.48 -7.68 8.38
C ARG A 46 -2.01 -8.02 7.00
N LYS A 47 -2.34 -9.29 6.81
CA LYS A 47 -2.98 -9.82 5.61
C LYS A 47 -4.30 -10.47 5.98
N ASP A 48 -5.38 -10.16 5.26
CA ASP A 48 -6.72 -10.65 5.59
C ASP A 48 -6.96 -12.10 5.13
N LYS A 49 -6.24 -12.56 4.11
CA LYS A 49 -6.33 -13.93 3.57
C LYS A 49 -4.95 -14.52 3.32
N GLU A 50 -4.70 -15.67 3.94
CA GLU A 50 -3.44 -16.43 3.75
C GLU A 50 -3.47 -17.33 2.51
N THR A 51 -4.65 -17.66 1.97
CA THR A 51 -4.77 -18.62 0.86
C THR A 51 -5.81 -18.17 -0.17
N LEU A 52 -5.40 -18.14 -1.43
CA LEU A 52 -6.26 -17.93 -2.60
C LEU A 52 -6.81 -19.27 -3.08
N LYS A 53 -8.04 -19.29 -3.56
CA LYS A 53 -8.65 -20.48 -4.19
C LYS A 53 -8.07 -20.74 -5.59
N GLY A 54 -7.47 -19.73 -6.22
CA GLY A 54 -6.82 -19.86 -7.53
C GLY A 54 -7.80 -20.01 -8.70
N SER A 55 -9.06 -19.60 -8.51
CA SER A 55 -10.08 -19.60 -9.56
C SER A 55 -11.05 -18.44 -9.39
N GLY A 56 -11.37 -17.76 -10.48
CA GLY A 56 -12.23 -16.59 -10.48
C GLY A 56 -11.53 -15.33 -9.96
N VAL A 57 -12.33 -14.34 -9.56
CA VAL A 57 -11.83 -13.07 -9.03
C VAL A 57 -11.79 -13.15 -7.50
N GLU A 58 -10.61 -12.91 -6.94
CA GLU A 58 -10.38 -12.86 -5.50
C GLU A 58 -9.72 -11.53 -5.12
N GLU A 59 -10.04 -11.01 -3.93
CA GLU A 59 -9.39 -9.83 -3.36
C GLU A 59 -8.72 -10.19 -2.04
N VAL A 60 -7.52 -9.65 -1.84
CA VAL A 60 -6.71 -9.74 -0.64
C VAL A 60 -6.37 -8.33 -0.19
N ILE A 61 -6.50 -8.07 1.11
CA ILE A 61 -6.16 -6.82 1.74
C ILE A 61 -4.88 -7.00 2.55
N GLU A 62 -3.88 -6.18 2.22
CA GLU A 62 -2.62 -6.09 2.95
C GLU A 62 -2.49 -4.70 3.60
N ASP A 63 -2.42 -4.68 4.92
CA ASP A 63 -2.25 -3.49 5.75
C ASP A 63 -0.79 -3.40 6.21
N TRP A 64 -0.09 -2.38 5.73
CA TRP A 64 1.28 -2.05 6.10
C TRP A 64 1.26 -0.84 7.04
N ILE A 65 1.37 -1.10 8.35
CA ILE A 65 1.36 -0.06 9.37
C ILE A 65 2.78 0.47 9.51
N VAL A 66 2.95 1.74 9.14
CA VAL A 66 4.26 2.38 9.05
C VAL A 66 4.34 3.60 9.95
N LYS A 67 5.55 3.89 10.41
CA LYS A 67 5.88 5.09 11.17
C LYS A 67 6.86 5.95 10.40
N CYS A 68 6.55 7.22 10.25
CA CYS A 68 7.52 8.17 9.74
C CYS A 68 8.61 8.44 10.79
N LYS A 69 9.88 8.23 10.44
CA LYS A 69 11.00 8.50 11.36
C LYS A 69 11.20 9.99 11.64
N THR A 70 10.78 10.87 10.73
CA THR A 70 10.92 12.33 10.87
C THR A 70 9.90 12.93 11.84
N CYS A 71 8.60 12.66 11.66
CA CYS A 71 7.54 13.24 12.50
C CYS A 71 6.97 12.28 13.54
N SER A 72 7.43 11.03 13.57
CA SER A 72 6.96 9.95 14.45
C SER A 72 5.47 9.60 14.35
N ARG A 73 4.76 10.13 13.35
CA ARG A 73 3.36 9.74 13.09
C ARG A 73 3.29 8.37 12.44
N THR A 74 2.22 7.66 12.79
CA THR A 74 1.89 6.35 12.22
C THR A 74 0.76 6.51 11.23
N PHE A 75 0.79 5.75 10.15
CA PHE A 75 -0.31 5.62 9.19
C PHE A 75 -0.29 4.22 8.59
N THR A 76 -1.36 3.84 7.90
CA THR A 76 -1.45 2.53 7.22
C THR A 76 -1.48 2.72 5.72
N ILE A 77 -0.60 2.02 5.03
CA ILE A 77 -0.69 1.80 3.59
C ILE A 77 -1.53 0.54 3.38
N ARG A 78 -2.74 0.69 2.86
CA ARG A 78 -3.66 -0.43 2.60
C ARG A 78 -3.64 -0.77 1.12
N CYS A 79 -3.20 -1.97 0.81
CA CYS A 79 -3.19 -2.52 -0.54
C CYS A 79 -4.39 -3.47 -0.72
N TYR A 80 -5.27 -3.15 -1.66
CA TYR A 80 -6.31 -4.05 -2.15
C TYR A 80 -5.78 -4.74 -3.39
N ILE A 81 -5.36 -5.99 -3.24
CA ILE A 81 -4.74 -6.78 -4.30
C ILE A 81 -5.82 -7.65 -4.92
N ARG A 82 -6.09 -7.42 -6.20
CA ARG A 82 -7.02 -8.24 -6.97
C ARG A 82 -6.26 -9.35 -7.67
N TYR A 83 -6.75 -10.57 -7.51
CA TYR A 83 -6.31 -11.73 -8.23
C TYR A 83 -7.39 -12.18 -9.21
N ALA A 84 -7.00 -12.51 -10.44
CA ALA A 84 -7.84 -13.13 -11.45
C ALA A 84 -7.21 -14.48 -11.81
N ASP A 85 -7.94 -15.57 -11.53
CA ASP A 85 -7.50 -16.94 -11.79
C ASP A 85 -6.13 -17.28 -11.17
N GLY A 86 -5.88 -16.73 -9.97
CA GLY A 86 -4.63 -16.92 -9.22
C GLY A 86 -3.49 -15.96 -9.58
N GLU A 87 -3.63 -15.17 -10.64
CA GLU A 87 -2.64 -14.16 -11.03
C GLU A 87 -3.01 -12.77 -10.51
N ARG A 88 -2.02 -12.00 -10.06
CA ARG A 88 -2.23 -10.62 -9.60
C ARG A 88 -2.60 -9.74 -10.80
N ALA A 89 -3.81 -9.20 -10.78
CA ALA A 89 -4.35 -8.39 -11.87
C ALA A 89 -4.05 -6.89 -11.66
N ASP A 90 -4.35 -6.36 -10.48
CA ASP A 90 -4.11 -4.97 -10.12
C ASP A 90 -4.00 -4.82 -8.61
N THR A 91 -3.39 -3.72 -8.16
CA THR A 91 -3.38 -3.33 -6.76
C THR A 91 -3.75 -1.89 -6.59
N ARG A 92 -4.81 -1.65 -5.83
CA ARG A 92 -5.21 -0.31 -5.39
C ARG A 92 -4.60 -0.02 -4.03
N VAL A 93 -4.06 1.18 -3.87
CA VAL A 93 -3.47 1.63 -2.61
C VAL A 93 -4.25 2.80 -2.03
N ASP A 94 -4.73 2.63 -0.81
CA ASP A 94 -5.33 3.68 0.01
C ASP A 94 -4.43 3.99 1.22
N ILE A 95 -4.50 5.23 1.71
CA ILE A 95 -3.82 5.65 2.95
C ILE A 95 -4.85 5.80 4.05
N LEU A 96 -4.56 5.25 5.23
CA LEU A 96 -5.37 5.45 6.43
C LEU A 96 -4.54 6.17 7.50
N ASP A 97 -5.16 7.08 8.24
CA ASP A 97 -4.53 7.74 9.38
C ASP A 97 -4.30 6.78 10.57
N ASP A 98 -3.72 7.29 11.65
CA ASP A 98 -3.45 6.57 12.90
C ASP A 98 -4.73 6.04 13.60
N LYS A 99 -5.90 6.58 13.24
CA LYS A 99 -7.22 6.18 13.77
C LYS A 99 -7.95 5.21 12.84
N GLY A 100 -7.35 4.87 11.70
CA GLY A 100 -7.98 4.03 10.67
C GLY A 100 -8.95 4.79 9.76
N THR A 101 -8.98 6.13 9.82
CA THR A 101 -9.75 6.96 8.88
C THR A 101 -9.07 6.90 7.52
N ASN A 102 -9.82 6.52 6.49
CA ASN A 102 -9.31 6.52 5.12
C ASN A 102 -9.09 7.98 4.65
N LEU A 103 -7.83 8.33 4.40
CA LEU A 103 -7.40 9.63 3.88
C LEU A 103 -7.56 9.72 2.35
N GLY A 104 -7.79 8.60 1.68
CA GLY A 104 -8.11 8.53 0.27
C GLY A 104 -7.25 7.50 -0.49
N TRP A 105 -7.60 7.37 -1.76
CA TRP A 105 -6.86 6.59 -2.74
C TRP A 105 -5.58 7.33 -3.16
N LEU A 106 -4.44 6.65 -3.10
CA LEU A 106 -3.14 7.18 -3.51
C LEU A 106 -2.82 6.86 -4.96
N GLY A 107 -3.09 5.63 -5.39
CA GLY A 107 -2.76 5.17 -6.73
C GLY A 107 -2.89 3.65 -6.87
N SER A 108 -2.47 3.14 -8.03
CA SER A 108 -2.48 1.71 -8.32
C SER A 108 -1.18 1.26 -8.99
N TYR A 109 -0.88 -0.03 -8.89
CA TYR A 109 0.25 -0.69 -9.55
C TYR A 109 -0.03 -2.16 -9.84
#